data_AF-A0A528TMN1-F1
#
_entry.id   AF-A0A528TMN1-F1
#
_cell.length_a   1.000
_cell.length_b   1.000
_cell.length_c   1.000
_cell.angle_alpha   90.00
_cell.angle_beta   90.00
_cell.angle_gamma   90.00
#
_symmetry.space_group_name_H-M   'P 1'
#
loop_
_entity.id
_entity.type
_entity.pdbx_description
1 polymer ?
#
loop_
_entity_poly.entity_id
_entity_poly.type
_entity_poly.pdbx_seq_one_letter_code
_entity_poly.pdbx_strand_id
1 'polypeptide(L)'
;LQNALKGAPATIDFYAFDLLQLDGEDLTRRPLLERKEKLQAILPAKNAILRYSDHILGRGEELLERFCAAGLEGVVSKLADSHYVAARGGSWLKIKCIKRQEFVIVGWTPSDKVRAFRSLILGVHDGGKLRYAGKVGTGFDTAELFRLMKIMAPLEQKA
;
A
#
# COMPACT_ATOMS: atom_id res chain seq x y z
N LEU A 1 1.89 -8.90 8.95
CA LEU A 1 2.91 -9.90 8.54
C LEU A 1 3.84 -10.32 9.68
N GLN A 2 4.68 -9.43 10.25
CA GLN A 2 5.63 -9.81 11.31
C GLN A 2 4.98 -10.48 12.54
N ASN A 3 3.81 -9.99 12.98
CA ASN A 3 3.09 -10.61 14.10
C ASN A 3 2.50 -11.99 13.74
N ALA A 4 2.00 -12.17 12.51
CA ALA A 4 1.46 -13.43 12.03
C ALA A 4 2.57 -14.49 11.89
N LEU A 5 3.74 -14.10 11.38
CA LEU A 5 4.91 -14.97 11.25
C LEU A 5 5.43 -15.49 12.59
N LYS A 6 5.26 -14.73 13.68
CA LYS A 6 5.70 -15.12 15.03
C LYS A 6 4.71 -15.99 15.79
N GLY A 7 3.41 -15.93 15.45
CA GLY A 7 2.35 -16.54 16.26
C GLY A 7 1.67 -17.77 15.63
N ALA A 8 1.38 -17.73 14.33
CA ALA A 8 0.63 -18.80 13.65
C ALA A 8 0.92 -18.80 12.14
N PRO A 9 2.15 -19.12 11.71
CA PRO A 9 2.57 -19.04 10.30
C PRO A 9 1.73 -19.92 9.36
N ALA A 10 1.11 -20.99 9.87
CA ALA A 10 0.21 -21.87 9.10
C ALA A 10 -1.12 -21.22 8.65
N THR A 11 -1.40 -19.98 9.07
CA THR A 11 -2.60 -19.21 8.70
C THR A 11 -2.34 -18.17 7.62
N ILE A 12 -1.13 -18.11 7.07
CA ILE A 12 -0.73 -17.11 6.09
C ILE A 12 -0.86 -17.72 4.69
N ASP A 13 -1.72 -17.13 3.87
CA ASP A 13 -1.75 -17.42 2.44
C ASP A 13 -0.65 -16.65 1.70
N PHE A 14 0.06 -17.33 0.80
CA PHE A 14 1.02 -16.74 -0.12
C PHE A 14 0.41 -16.61 -1.51
N TYR A 15 0.21 -15.36 -1.96
CA TYR A 15 -0.27 -15.07 -3.32
C TYR A 15 0.90 -14.79 -4.25
N ALA A 16 1.24 -15.76 -5.10
CA ALA A 16 2.26 -15.62 -6.14
C ALA A 16 1.72 -14.79 -7.31
N PHE A 17 2.42 -13.73 -7.70
CA PHE A 17 1.95 -12.77 -8.70
C PHE A 17 2.87 -12.59 -9.92
N ASP A 18 4.07 -13.17 -9.89
CA ASP A 18 5.08 -13.14 -10.96
C ASP A 18 6.04 -14.35 -10.80
N LEU A 19 6.73 -14.71 -11.87
CA LEU A 19 7.74 -15.77 -11.90
C LEU A 19 9.00 -15.24 -12.58
N LEU A 20 10.10 -15.13 -11.83
CA LEU A 20 11.34 -14.51 -12.31
C LEU A 20 12.35 -15.52 -12.83
N GLN A 21 12.28 -16.77 -12.35
CA GLN A 21 13.17 -17.84 -12.74
C GLN A 21 12.45 -19.19 -12.65
N LEU A 22 12.75 -20.11 -13.57
CA LEU A 22 12.24 -21.48 -13.55
C LEU A 22 13.32 -22.44 -14.04
N ASP A 23 13.66 -23.46 -13.24
CA ASP A 23 14.61 -24.52 -13.61
C ASP A 23 15.95 -24.02 -14.18
N GLY A 24 16.45 -22.90 -13.64
CA GLY A 24 17.68 -22.26 -14.10
C GLY A 24 17.50 -21.23 -15.23
N GLU A 25 16.35 -21.17 -15.91
CA GLU A 25 16.02 -20.14 -16.91
C GLU A 25 15.67 -18.81 -16.22
N ASP A 26 16.38 -17.72 -16.54
CA ASP A 26 16.01 -16.35 -16.18
C ASP A 26 14.86 -15.87 -17.08
N LEU A 27 13.73 -15.55 -16.44
CA LEU A 27 12.52 -15.08 -17.11
C LEU A 27 12.34 -13.56 -17.03
N THR A 28 13.24 -12.82 -16.37
CA THR A 28 13.07 -11.37 -16.14
C THR A 28 12.94 -10.56 -17.44
N ARG A 29 13.55 -11.05 -18.53
CA ARG A 29 13.48 -10.45 -19.88
C ARG A 29 12.28 -10.92 -20.71
N ARG A 30 11.41 -11.77 -20.17
CA ARG A 30 10.17 -12.19 -20.85
C ARG A 30 9.05 -11.18 -20.56
N PRO A 31 8.08 -10.99 -21.47
CA PRO A 31 6.83 -10.28 -21.20
C PRO A 31 6.12 -10.80 -19.93
N LEU A 32 5.43 -9.90 -19.21
CA LEU A 32 4.71 -10.26 -17.98
C LEU A 32 3.68 -11.37 -18.20
N LEU A 33 2.94 -11.35 -19.32
CA LEU A 33 1.95 -12.40 -19.59
C LEU A 33 2.59 -13.79 -19.71
N GLU A 34 3.71 -13.91 -20.43
CA GLU A 34 4.46 -15.18 -20.52
C GLU A 34 4.92 -15.67 -19.14
N ARG A 35 5.40 -14.76 -18.28
CA ARG A 35 5.81 -15.11 -16.91
C ARG A 35 4.62 -15.58 -16.08
N LYS A 36 3.45 -14.96 -16.22
CA LYS A 36 2.21 -15.35 -15.51
C LYS A 36 1.66 -16.69 -16.01
N GLU A 37 1.72 -16.95 -17.31
CA GLU A 37 1.33 -18.24 -17.90
C GLU A 37 2.21 -19.38 -17.36
N LYS A 38 3.54 -19.19 -17.38
CA LYS A 38 4.49 -20.15 -16.78
C LYS A 38 4.24 -20.34 -15.29
N LEU A 39 3.98 -19.25 -14.54
CA LEU A 39 3.63 -19.33 -13.12
C LEU A 39 2.38 -20.19 -12.89
N GLN A 40 1.33 -19.93 -13.66
CA GLN A 40 0.07 -20.65 -13.50
C GLN A 40 0.22 -22.14 -13.81
N ALA A 41 1.06 -22.50 -14.80
CA ALA A 41 1.32 -23.89 -15.18
C ALA A 41 2.04 -24.70 -14.09
N ILE A 42 2.91 -24.07 -13.29
CA ILE A 42 3.66 -24.76 -12.22
C ILE A 42 2.93 -24.77 -10.87
N LEU A 43 1.91 -23.92 -10.71
CA LEU A 43 1.19 -23.84 -9.46
C LEU A 43 0.15 -24.96 -9.35
N PRO A 44 0.12 -25.71 -8.24
CA PRO A 44 -0.90 -26.72 -8.01
C PRO A 44 -2.30 -26.09 -7.99
N ALA A 45 -3.26 -26.69 -8.71
CA ALA A 45 -4.63 -26.18 -8.81
C ALA A 45 -5.34 -26.02 -7.46
N LYS A 46 -4.94 -26.81 -6.44
CA LYS A 46 -5.42 -26.70 -5.07
C LYS A 46 -4.23 -26.82 -4.12
N ASN A 47 -3.87 -25.72 -3.47
CA ASN A 47 -2.91 -25.70 -2.38
C ASN A 47 -3.50 -24.87 -1.23
N ALA A 48 -3.29 -25.34 0.01
CA ALA A 48 -3.89 -24.76 1.19
C ALA A 48 -3.35 -23.35 1.51
N ILE A 49 -2.12 -23.05 1.07
CA ILE A 49 -1.38 -21.84 1.44
C ILE A 49 -0.94 -21.04 0.21
N LEU A 50 -0.50 -21.72 -0.85
CA LEU A 50 0.00 -21.09 -2.07
C LEU A 50 -1.12 -20.85 -3.08
N ARG A 51 -1.33 -19.59 -3.48
CA ARG A 51 -2.37 -19.16 -4.41
C ARG A 51 -1.79 -18.38 -5.57
N TYR A 52 -2.38 -18.54 -6.74
CA TYR A 52 -2.10 -17.68 -7.89
C TYR A 52 -2.85 -16.34 -7.75
N SER A 53 -2.14 -15.23 -7.90
CA SER A 53 -2.74 -13.90 -8.00
C SER A 53 -3.17 -13.66 -9.44
N ASP A 54 -4.46 -13.87 -9.70
CA ASP A 54 -5.05 -13.68 -11.02
C ASP A 54 -5.09 -12.20 -11.45
N HIS A 55 -5.49 -11.96 -12.69
CA HIS A 55 -5.52 -10.67 -13.34
C HIS A 55 -6.65 -10.60 -14.38
N ILE A 56 -7.04 -9.37 -14.72
CA ILE A 56 -7.98 -9.10 -15.80
C ILE A 56 -7.23 -8.30 -16.86
N LEU A 57 -7.33 -8.74 -18.12
CA LEU A 57 -6.84 -7.96 -19.25
C LEU A 57 -7.83 -6.82 -19.53
N GLY A 58 -7.32 -5.59 -19.53
CA GLY A 58 -8.14 -4.38 -19.68
C GLY A 58 -9.07 -4.12 -18.49
N ARG A 59 -10.02 -3.18 -18.66
CA ARG A 59 -11.05 -2.82 -17.67
C ARG A 59 -10.51 -2.42 -16.28
N GLY A 60 -9.34 -1.79 -16.25
CA GLY A 60 -8.71 -1.37 -14.99
C GLY A 60 -9.58 -0.43 -14.15
N GLU A 61 -10.33 0.47 -14.81
CA GLU A 61 -11.25 1.40 -14.14
C GLU A 61 -12.42 0.68 -13.47
N GLU A 62 -13.08 -0.24 -14.19
CA GLU A 62 -14.18 -1.04 -13.64
C GLU A 62 -13.70 -1.90 -12.46
N LEU A 63 -12.52 -2.51 -12.58
CA LEU A 63 -11.94 -3.31 -11.51
C LEU A 63 -11.63 -2.46 -10.28
N LEU A 64 -11.05 -1.26 -10.48
CA LEU A 64 -10.78 -0.31 -9.41
C LEU A 64 -12.08 0.10 -8.71
N GLU A 65 -13.12 0.49 -9.46
CA GLU A 65 -14.41 0.89 -8.91
C GLU A 65 -15.01 -0.22 -8.03
N ARG A 66 -15.06 -1.45 -8.55
CA ARG A 66 -15.57 -2.61 -7.81
C ARG A 66 -14.74 -2.90 -6.55
N PHE A 67 -13.42 -2.81 -6.63
CA PHE A 67 -12.54 -3.03 -5.48
C PHE A 67 -12.73 -1.95 -4.41
N CYS A 68 -12.91 -0.70 -4.82
CA CYS A 68 -13.19 0.40 -3.91
C CYS A 68 -14.56 0.27 -3.24
N ALA A 69 -15.59 -0.10 -4.00
CA ALA A 69 -16.92 -0.38 -3.48
C ALA A 69 -16.91 -1.55 -2.48
N ALA A 70 -16.07 -2.57 -2.70
CA ALA A 70 -15.88 -3.69 -1.80
C ALA A 70 -14.99 -3.38 -0.58
N GLY A 71 -14.47 -2.15 -0.44
CA GLY A 71 -13.63 -1.74 0.68
C GLY A 71 -12.20 -2.28 0.64
N LEU A 72 -11.72 -2.74 -0.52
CA LEU A 72 -10.35 -3.19 -0.73
C LEU A 72 -9.39 -1.99 -0.91
N GLU A 73 -8.07 -2.23 -0.82
CA GLU A 73 -7.07 -1.14 -0.90
C GLU A 73 -7.05 -0.46 -2.27
N GLY A 74 -7.31 -1.20 -3.35
CA GLY A 74 -7.19 -0.76 -4.74
C GLY A 74 -6.57 -1.84 -5.62
N VAL A 75 -5.96 -1.43 -6.74
CA VAL A 75 -5.44 -2.34 -7.77
C VAL A 75 -3.98 -2.04 -8.11
N VAL A 76 -3.29 -3.02 -8.69
CA VAL A 76 -1.97 -2.85 -9.31
C VAL A 76 -2.09 -3.14 -10.79
N SER A 77 -2.00 -2.09 -11.60
CA SER A 77 -1.95 -2.21 -13.06
C SER A 77 -0.51 -2.49 -13.48
N LYS A 78 -0.32 -3.50 -14.33
CA LYS A 78 1.01 -3.88 -14.84
C LYS A 78 0.97 -3.93 -16.37
N LEU A 79 1.98 -3.36 -17.02
CA LEU A 79 2.12 -3.44 -18.48
C LEU A 79 2.37 -4.91 -18.88
N ALA A 80 1.48 -5.44 -19.72
CA ALA A 80 1.40 -6.84 -20.09
C ALA A 80 2.66 -7.36 -20.82
N ASP A 81 3.28 -6.49 -21.62
CA ASP A 81 4.47 -6.74 -22.42
C ASP A 81 5.78 -6.34 -21.71
N SER A 82 5.71 -5.85 -20.48
CA SER A 82 6.90 -5.36 -19.77
C SER A 82 7.77 -6.46 -19.19
N HIS A 83 9.08 -6.26 -19.30
CA HIS A 83 10.09 -7.01 -18.56
C HIS A 83 10.04 -6.70 -17.06
N TYR A 84 10.54 -7.62 -16.25
CA TYR A 84 10.77 -7.35 -14.84
C TYR A 84 11.99 -6.44 -14.66
N VAL A 85 11.82 -5.37 -13.90
CA VAL A 85 12.90 -4.44 -13.56
C VAL A 85 12.94 -4.29 -12.05
N ALA A 86 14.10 -4.60 -11.44
CA ALA A 86 14.32 -4.46 -10.00
C ALA A 86 14.57 -3.00 -9.59
N ALA A 87 13.72 -2.09 -10.04
CA ALA A 87 13.77 -0.66 -9.75
C ALA A 87 12.37 -0.05 -9.77
N ARG A 88 12.24 1.16 -9.25
CA ARG A 88 10.99 1.93 -9.37
C ARG A 88 10.84 2.40 -10.81
N GLY A 89 9.73 2.04 -11.45
CA GLY A 89 9.42 2.41 -12.82
C GLY A 89 7.92 2.59 -13.05
N GLY A 90 7.55 2.93 -14.28
CA GLY A 90 6.16 3.17 -14.67
C GLY A 90 5.39 1.93 -15.14
N SER A 91 6.05 0.78 -15.29
CA SER A 91 5.39 -0.44 -15.78
C SER A 91 4.39 -1.01 -14.78
N TRP A 92 4.52 -0.69 -13.49
CA TRP A 92 3.62 -1.12 -12.42
C TRP A 92 3.08 0.12 -11.71
N LEU A 93 1.75 0.29 -11.74
CA LEU A 93 1.05 1.40 -11.12
C LEU A 93 0.12 0.88 -10.03
N LYS A 94 0.39 1.27 -8.78
CA LYS A 94 -0.53 1.03 -7.67
C LYS A 94 -1.53 2.17 -7.59
N ILE A 95 -2.80 1.87 -7.82
CA ILE A 95 -3.90 2.82 -7.70
C ILE A 95 -4.70 2.43 -6.47
N LYS A 96 -4.79 3.33 -5.49
CA LYS A 96 -5.49 3.08 -4.23
C LYS A 96 -6.89 3.65 -4.26
N CYS A 97 -7.80 2.97 -3.60
CA CYS A 97 -9.10 3.50 -3.22
C CYS A 97 -8.90 4.59 -2.18
N ILE A 98 -9.09 5.84 -2.59
CA ILE A 98 -8.91 6.99 -1.70
C ILE A 98 -10.23 7.24 -0.99
N LYS A 99 -10.21 7.13 0.34
CA LYS A 99 -11.24 7.70 1.20
C LYS A 99 -10.73 9.02 1.77
N ARG A 100 -11.61 10.00 1.87
CA ARG A 100 -11.31 11.30 2.48
C ARG A 100 -12.17 11.49 3.71
N GLN A 101 -11.59 12.10 4.72
CA GLN A 101 -12.27 12.56 5.92
C GLN A 101 -11.55 13.79 6.44
N GLU A 102 -12.28 14.65 7.14
CA GLU A 102 -11.75 15.79 7.87
C GLU A 102 -11.38 15.37 9.29
N PHE A 103 -10.22 15.81 9.76
CA PHE A 103 -9.69 15.45 11.06
C PHE A 103 -9.28 16.70 11.82
N VAL A 104 -9.43 16.65 13.14
CA VAL A 104 -8.88 17.64 14.05
C VAL A 104 -7.44 17.24 14.36
N ILE A 105 -6.50 18.18 14.25
CA ILE A 105 -5.14 17.97 14.73
C ILE A 105 -5.17 18.12 16.25
N VAL A 106 -4.84 17.03 16.96
CA VAL A 106 -4.84 17.00 18.43
C VAL A 106 -3.43 16.96 19.02
N GLY A 107 -2.41 16.98 18.16
CA GLY A 107 -1.01 17.02 18.55
C GLY A 107 -0.10 16.64 17.40
N TRP A 108 1.20 16.58 17.68
CA TRP A 108 2.23 16.19 16.74
C TRP A 108 3.31 15.37 17.46
N THR A 109 4.10 14.62 16.69
CA THR A 109 5.28 13.94 17.23
C THR A 109 6.56 14.63 16.75
N PRO A 110 7.55 14.84 17.62
CA PRO A 110 8.80 15.48 17.24
C PRO A 110 9.56 14.63 16.22
N SER A 111 10.33 15.32 15.38
CA SER A 111 11.24 14.64 14.46
C SER A 111 12.65 14.61 15.01
N ASP A 112 13.30 13.50 14.74
CA ASP A 112 14.73 13.21 14.90
C ASP A 112 15.61 13.76 13.74
N LYS A 113 15.04 14.56 12.83
CA LYS A 113 15.69 15.06 11.60
C LYS A 113 15.41 16.56 11.43
N VAL A 114 16.01 17.19 10.41
CA VAL A 114 15.75 18.58 9.97
C VAL A 114 14.36 18.73 9.33
N ARG A 115 13.30 18.29 10.02
CA ARG A 115 11.89 18.51 9.63
C ARG A 115 11.14 19.00 10.87
N ALA A 116 10.17 19.88 10.67
CA ALA A 116 9.46 20.53 11.78
C ALA A 116 8.77 19.53 12.73
N PHE A 117 8.11 18.49 12.19
CA PHE A 117 7.52 17.39 12.96
C PHE A 117 7.54 16.09 12.17
N ARG A 118 7.48 14.94 12.86
CA ARG A 118 7.47 13.60 12.26
C ARG A 118 6.08 13.18 11.78
N SER A 119 5.05 13.41 12.58
CA SER A 119 3.66 13.12 12.22
C SER A 119 2.67 13.97 13.01
N LEU A 120 1.49 14.22 12.43
CA LEU A 120 0.33 14.74 13.14
C LEU A 120 -0.43 13.62 13.84
N ILE A 121 -1.01 13.92 14.99
CA ILE A 121 -1.94 13.08 15.74
C ILE A 121 -3.33 13.60 15.42
N LEU A 122 -4.20 12.72 14.93
CA LEU A 122 -5.51 13.08 14.41
C LEU A 122 -6.61 12.61 15.35
N GLY A 123 -7.69 13.41 15.42
CA GLY A 123 -8.94 13.05 16.04
C GLY A 123 -10.15 13.33 15.13
N VAL A 124 -11.28 12.73 15.47
CA VAL A 124 -12.59 12.97 14.83
C VAL A 124 -13.64 13.17 15.91
N HIS A 125 -14.60 14.06 15.68
CA HIS A 125 -15.76 14.17 16.55
C HIS A 125 -16.75 13.03 16.24
N ASP A 126 -17.05 12.23 17.25
CA ASP A 126 -18.03 11.16 17.18
C ASP A 126 -18.89 11.18 18.46
N GLY A 127 -20.20 11.38 18.29
CA GLY A 127 -21.14 11.52 19.41
C GLY A 127 -20.81 12.68 20.35
N GLY A 128 -20.34 13.82 19.80
CA GLY A 128 -19.91 14.99 20.58
C GLY A 128 -18.58 14.84 21.32
N LYS A 129 -17.91 13.68 21.20
CA LYS A 129 -16.61 13.41 21.83
C LYS A 129 -15.51 13.38 20.79
N LEU A 130 -14.34 13.91 21.14
CA LEU A 130 -13.16 13.81 20.29
C LEU A 130 -12.50 12.44 20.48
N ARG A 131 -12.42 11.64 19.40
CA ARG A 131 -11.82 10.31 19.39
C ARG A 131 -10.55 10.29 18.56
N TYR A 132 -9.53 9.59 19.05
CA TYR A 132 -8.28 9.39 18.31
C TYR A 132 -8.51 8.61 17.01
N ALA A 133 -7.94 9.12 15.91
CA ALA A 133 -8.14 8.61 14.55
C ALA A 133 -6.82 8.16 13.88
N GLY A 134 -5.71 8.13 14.61
CA GLY A 134 -4.41 7.69 14.09
C GLY A 134 -3.41 8.83 13.92
N LYS A 135 -2.33 8.55 13.17
CA LYS A 135 -1.24 9.48 12.90
C LYS A 135 -0.95 9.56 11.40
N VAL A 136 -0.59 10.74 10.90
CA VAL A 136 -0.18 10.95 9.51
C VAL A 136 1.20 11.62 9.44
N GLY A 137 2.14 10.98 8.74
CA GLY A 137 3.54 11.44 8.67
C GLY A 137 4.03 11.81 7.27
N THR A 138 3.19 11.66 6.26
CA THR A 138 3.49 11.84 4.83
C THR A 138 2.43 12.72 4.17
N GLY A 139 2.75 13.30 3.01
CA GLY A 139 1.83 14.19 2.26
C GLY A 139 2.07 15.68 2.52
N PHE A 140 3.15 16.03 3.23
CA PHE A 140 3.58 17.40 3.47
C PHE A 140 4.90 17.63 2.75
N ASP A 141 4.98 18.72 1.99
CA ASP A 141 6.27 19.24 1.56
C ASP A 141 6.92 20.08 2.68
N THR A 142 8.15 20.53 2.44
CA THR A 142 8.92 21.30 3.42
C THR A 142 8.21 22.59 3.83
N ALA A 143 7.60 23.31 2.89
CA ALA A 143 6.92 24.57 3.17
C ALA A 143 5.69 24.34 4.08
N GLU A 144 4.92 23.31 3.79
CA GLU A 144 3.73 22.95 4.55
C GLU A 144 4.07 22.48 5.96
N LEU A 145 5.17 21.72 6.13
CA LEU A 145 5.65 21.33 7.47
C LEU A 145 5.96 22.55 8.35
N PHE A 146 6.66 23.56 7.81
CA PHE A 146 6.98 24.78 8.56
C PHE A 146 5.74 25.64 8.80
N ARG A 147 4.84 25.76 7.82
CA ARG A 147 3.58 26.49 7.95
C ARG A 147 2.72 25.92 9.07
N LEU A 148 2.53 24.59 9.08
CA LEU A 148 1.76 23.92 10.12
C LEU A 148 2.41 24.09 11.50
N MET A 149 3.73 23.95 11.60
CA MET A 149 4.42 24.13 12.88
C MET A 149 4.26 25.56 13.43
N LYS A 150 4.31 26.58 12.57
CA LYS A 150 4.07 27.97 12.97
C LYS A 150 2.66 28.19 13.55
N ILE A 151 1.66 27.46 13.05
CA ILE A 151 0.28 27.50 13.55
C ILE A 151 0.12 26.70 14.84
N MET A 152 0.77 25.54 14.94
CA MET A 152 0.58 24.59 16.04
C MET A 152 1.40 24.92 17.28
N ALA A 153 2.63 25.43 17.14
CA ALA A 153 3.52 25.71 18.27
C ALA A 153 2.90 26.66 19.32
N PRO A 154 2.16 27.74 18.95
CA PRO A 154 1.47 28.57 19.93
C PRO A 154 0.28 27.89 20.64
N LEU A 155 -0.23 26.79 20.09
CA LEU A 155 -1.36 26.03 20.63
C LEU A 155 -0.90 24.85 21.51
N GLU A 156 0.41 24.62 21.62
CA GLU A 156 0.97 23.54 22.41
C GLU A 156 0.64 23.74 23.90
N GLN A 157 0.07 22.70 24.52
CA GLN A 157 -0.24 22.67 25.94
C GLN A 157 0.74 21.72 26.63
N LYS A 158 1.09 22.02 27.88
CA LYS A 158 1.87 21.09 28.71
C LYS A 158 1.09 19.79 28.86
N ALA A 159 1.76 18.67 28.60
CA ALA A 159 1.25 17.33 28.83
C ALA A 159 1.00 17.06 30.32
#